data_AF-A0A1Y1QGH3-F1
#
_entry.id   AF-A0A1Y1QGH3-F1
#
_cell.length_a   1.000
_cell.length_b   1.000
_cell.length_c   1.000
_cell.angle_alpha   90.00
_cell.angle_beta   90.00
_cell.angle_gamma   90.00
#
_symmetry.space_group_name_H-M   'P 1'
#
loop_
_entity.id
_entity.type
_entity.pdbx_description
1 polymer ?
#
loop_
_entity_poly.entity_id
_entity_poly.type
_entity_poly.pdbx_seq_one_letter_code
_entity_poly.pdbx_strand_id
1 'polypeptide(L)'
;MRVGFIVSLMVTLNACANAPAPLQGTPQAVRAANPASLNCLQNHGTLEIIRTPEGERADCLLPSGKRCDEWEMFRGNCPTRTVNANGIFSF
;
A
#
# COMPACT_ATOMS: atom_id res chain seq x y z
N MET A 1 -76.24 -16.42 8.72
CA MET A 1 -74.98 -16.91 9.32
C MET A 1 -74.22 -17.70 8.26
N ARG A 2 -73.12 -17.15 7.76
CA ARG A 2 -71.94 -17.86 7.23
C ARG A 2 -71.00 -16.83 6.61
N VAL A 3 -70.26 -16.20 7.51
CA VAL A 3 -68.87 -15.72 7.37
C VAL A 3 -68.32 -15.91 5.94
N GLY A 4 -68.66 -15.01 5.03
CA GLY A 4 -68.21 -15.01 3.63
C GLY A 4 -67.45 -13.74 3.26
N PHE A 5 -66.90 -13.06 4.27
CA PHE A 5 -66.31 -11.72 4.10
C PHE A 5 -65.21 -11.44 5.13
N ILE A 6 -64.31 -12.39 5.36
CA ILE A 6 -63.04 -12.08 6.03
C ILE A 6 -61.94 -12.80 5.26
N VAL A 7 -61.69 -12.26 4.07
CA VAL A 7 -60.44 -12.39 3.35
C VAL A 7 -59.30 -12.04 4.30
N SER A 8 -58.21 -12.80 4.21
CA SER A 8 -56.90 -12.48 4.78
C SER A 8 -56.82 -12.44 6.29
N LEU A 9 -56.45 -13.57 6.91
CA LEU A 9 -55.56 -13.49 8.06
C LEU A 9 -54.69 -14.74 8.22
N MET A 10 -53.38 -14.48 8.36
CA MET A 10 -52.30 -15.36 8.80
C MET A 10 -51.68 -16.31 7.78
N VAL A 11 -50.84 -15.73 6.92
CA VAL A 11 -49.56 -16.36 6.56
C VAL A 11 -48.49 -15.71 7.45
N THR A 12 -48.05 -16.39 8.50
CA THR A 12 -46.91 -15.97 9.33
C THR A 12 -45.63 -16.54 8.74
N LEU A 13 -45.07 -15.85 7.75
CA LEU A 13 -43.68 -16.09 7.31
C LEU A 13 -42.75 -15.44 8.35
N ASN A 14 -42.20 -16.26 9.23
CA ASN A 14 -41.13 -15.87 10.16
C ASN A 14 -39.86 -15.67 9.32
N ALA A 15 -39.63 -14.44 8.84
CA ALA A 15 -38.40 -14.08 8.15
C ALA A 15 -37.27 -14.05 9.18
N CYS A 16 -36.41 -15.07 9.18
CA CYS A 16 -35.14 -15.02 9.89
C CYS A 16 -34.35 -13.82 9.37
N ALA A 17 -34.30 -12.75 10.16
CA ALA A 17 -33.36 -11.67 9.95
C ALA A 17 -31.95 -12.19 10.28
N ASN A 18 -31.35 -12.92 9.34
CA ASN A 18 -29.91 -13.10 9.29
C ASN A 18 -29.32 -11.82 8.71
N ALA A 19 -29.26 -10.77 9.54
CA ALA A 19 -28.40 -9.64 9.23
C ALA A 19 -26.96 -10.18 9.23
N PRO A 20 -26.21 -10.14 8.12
CA PRO A 20 -24.77 -10.32 8.20
C PRO A 20 -24.28 -9.24 9.17
N ALA A 21 -23.51 -9.66 10.18
CA ALA A 21 -22.84 -8.73 11.07
C ALA A 21 -22.19 -7.63 10.21
N PRO A 22 -22.26 -6.35 10.61
CA PRO A 22 -21.51 -5.33 9.90
C PRO A 22 -20.06 -5.82 9.85
N LEU A 23 -19.50 -5.87 8.63
CA LEU A 23 -18.09 -6.12 8.39
C LEU A 23 -17.30 -4.98 9.07
N GLN A 24 -17.16 -5.06 10.39
CA GLN A 24 -16.34 -4.20 11.20
C GLN A 24 -14.91 -4.65 10.98
N GLY A 25 -14.32 -4.03 9.97
CA GLY A 25 -13.02 -4.39 9.46
C GLY A 25 -13.07 -4.21 7.96
N THR A 26 -12.96 -2.96 7.51
CA THR A 26 -12.22 -2.75 6.28
C THR A 26 -10.94 -3.58 6.44
N PRO A 27 -10.64 -4.53 5.53
CA PRO A 27 -9.29 -5.09 5.51
C PRO A 27 -8.41 -3.85 5.49
N GLN A 28 -7.58 -3.67 6.52
CA GLN A 28 -6.55 -2.64 6.48
C GLN A 28 -5.83 -2.95 5.19
N ALA A 29 -6.11 -2.17 4.14
CA ALA A 29 -5.56 -2.42 2.84
C ALA A 29 -4.06 -2.38 3.09
N VAL A 30 -3.43 -3.55 3.10
CA VAL A 30 -2.01 -3.69 3.37
C VAL A 30 -1.39 -2.85 2.29
N ARG A 31 -0.97 -1.62 2.63
CA ARG A 31 -0.36 -0.73 1.66
C ARG A 31 0.94 -1.41 1.34
N ALA A 32 1.00 -2.03 0.17
CA ALA A 32 2.23 -2.62 -0.32
C ALA A 32 3.31 -1.54 -0.21
N ALA A 33 4.44 -1.89 0.41
CA ALA A 33 5.56 -0.97 0.48
C ALA A 33 5.96 -0.57 -0.94
N ASN A 34 6.32 0.69 -1.13
CA ASN A 34 6.76 1.17 -2.43
C ASN A 34 8.03 0.40 -2.85
N PRO A 35 8.02 -0.29 -4.02
CA PRO A 35 9.17 -1.08 -4.46
C PRO A 35 10.44 -0.22 -4.66
N ALA A 36 10.30 1.04 -5.08
CA ALA A 36 11.43 1.95 -5.21
C ALA A 36 12.05 2.29 -3.85
N SER A 37 11.19 2.54 -2.86
CA SER A 37 11.60 2.75 -1.46
C SER A 37 12.32 1.53 -0.90
N LEU A 38 11.82 0.32 -1.13
CA LEU A 38 12.48 -0.92 -0.71
C LEU A 38 13.84 -1.11 -1.37
N ASN A 39 13.94 -0.83 -2.67
CA ASN A 39 15.20 -0.91 -3.40
C ASN A 39 16.25 0.05 -2.83
N CYS A 40 15.86 1.28 -2.44
CA CYS A 40 16.78 2.20 -1.77
C CYS A 40 17.38 1.59 -0.49
N LEU A 41 16.52 1.03 0.37
CA LEU A 41 16.94 0.40 1.63
C LEU A 41 17.82 -0.83 1.40
N GLN A 42 17.52 -1.64 0.37
CA GLN A 42 18.35 -2.78 -0.03
C GLN A 42 19.75 -2.37 -0.49
N ASN A 43 19.90 -1.16 -1.03
CA ASN A 43 21.20 -0.58 -1.39
C ASN A 43 21.89 0.14 -0.21
N HIS A 44 21.44 -0.11 1.03
CA HIS A 44 21.91 0.53 2.26
C HIS A 44 21.74 2.05 2.27
N GLY A 45 20.85 2.58 1.42
CA GLY A 45 20.51 3.98 1.39
C GLY A 45 19.42 4.35 2.39
N THR A 46 19.22 5.66 2.56
CA THR A 46 18.16 6.26 3.37
C THR A 46 17.21 7.01 2.44
N LEU A 47 15.90 6.91 2.71
CA LEU A 47 14.88 7.67 1.98
C LEU A 47 14.72 9.07 2.56
N GLU A 48 14.73 10.07 1.69
CA GLU A 48 14.49 11.47 2.02
C GLU A 48 13.29 11.96 1.22
N ILE A 49 12.21 12.31 1.92
CA ILE A 49 11.01 12.85 1.29
C ILE A 49 11.24 14.32 0.96
N ILE A 50 11.17 14.65 -0.31
CA ILE A 50 11.30 16.00 -0.85
C ILE A 50 9.92 16.49 -1.26
N ARG A 51 9.53 17.64 -0.68
CA ARG A 51 8.32 18.37 -1.10
C ARG A 51 8.67 19.30 -2.25
N THR A 52 7.95 19.14 -3.35
CA THR A 52 8.05 19.93 -4.57
C THR A 52 6.69 20.58 -4.87
N PRO A 53 6.63 21.64 -5.68
CA PRO A 53 5.36 22.18 -6.15
C PRO A 53 4.47 21.14 -6.86
N GLU A 54 5.09 20.12 -7.46
CA GLU A 54 4.42 19.03 -8.18
C GLU A 54 3.93 17.90 -7.25
N GLY A 55 4.34 17.89 -5.99
CA GLY A 55 3.98 16.87 -5.00
C GLY A 55 5.14 16.45 -4.10
N GLU A 56 5.01 15.29 -3.45
CA GLU A 56 6.09 14.68 -2.68
C GLU A 56 6.79 13.62 -3.53
N ARG A 57 8.12 13.63 -3.54
CA ARG A 57 8.96 12.55 -4.09
C ARG A 57 9.92 12.06 -3.03
N ALA A 58 10.48 10.87 -3.21
CA ALA A 58 11.54 10.38 -2.33
C ALA A 58 12.86 10.28 -3.11
N ASP A 59 13.91 10.88 -2.56
CA ASP A 59 15.27 10.67 -3.02
C ASP A 59 15.92 9.60 -2.12
N CYS A 60 16.73 8.73 -2.72
CA CYS A 60 17.56 7.77 -2.03
C CYS A 60 18.97 8.34 -1.83
N LEU A 61 19.36 8.48 -0.57
CA LEU A 61 20.69 8.89 -0.13
C LEU A 61 21.54 7.65 0.16
N LEU A 62 22.55 7.39 -0.66
CA LEU A 62 23.47 6.27 -0.48
C LEU A 62 24.55 6.60 0.58
N PRO A 63 25.15 5.58 1.23
CA PRO A 63 26.21 5.79 2.22
C PRO A 63 27.48 6.43 1.63
N SER A 64 27.63 6.36 0.30
CA SER A 64 28.66 7.09 -0.45
C SER A 64 28.45 8.61 -0.52
N GLY A 65 27.33 9.12 0.01
CA GLY A 65 26.91 10.52 -0.12
C GLY A 65 26.22 10.86 -1.44
N LYS A 66 26.10 9.89 -2.35
CA LYS A 66 25.34 10.07 -3.60
C LYS A 66 23.85 10.13 -3.32
N ARG A 67 23.17 11.08 -3.95
CA ARG A 67 21.71 11.22 -3.94
C ARG A 67 21.16 10.93 -5.33
N CYS A 68 20.06 10.20 -5.39
CA CYS A 68 19.32 9.94 -6.62
C CYS A 68 17.82 9.76 -6.31
N ASP A 69 16.94 10.14 -7.22
CA ASP A 69 15.51 9.83 -7.14
C ASP A 69 15.26 8.31 -6.97
N GLU A 70 14.31 7.93 -6.12
CA GLU A 70 14.06 6.51 -5.80
C GLU A 70 13.67 5.68 -7.03
N TRP A 71 12.95 6.27 -7.99
CA TRP A 71 12.47 5.59 -9.19
C TRP A 71 13.55 5.48 -10.26
N GLU A 72 14.43 6.47 -10.36
CA GLU A 72 15.64 6.38 -11.20
C GLU A 72 16.59 5.31 -10.65
N MET A 73 16.75 5.22 -9.32
CA MET A 73 17.52 4.16 -8.68
C MET A 73 16.93 2.78 -8.93
N PHE A 74 15.60 2.64 -8.77
CA PHE A 74 14.88 1.39 -9.03
C PHE A 74 15.04 0.89 -10.47
N ARG A 75 15.10 1.83 -11.44
CA ARG A 75 15.33 1.52 -12.86
C ARG A 75 16.79 1.26 -13.22
N GLY A 76 17.73 1.45 -12.28
CA GLY A 76 19.16 1.30 -12.53
C GLY A 76 19.79 2.48 -13.28
N ASN A 77 19.10 3.62 -13.35
CA ASN A 77 19.58 4.84 -14.01
C ASN A 77 20.57 5.62 -13.12
N CYS A 78 20.76 5.17 -11.89
CA CYS A 78 21.70 5.75 -10.94
C CYS A 78 22.75 4.74 -10.49
N PRO A 79 24.00 5.18 -10.29
CA PRO A 79 25.06 4.33 -9.79
C PRO A 79 24.80 3.97 -8.31
N THR A 80 24.35 2.74 -8.06
CA THR A 80 24.02 2.18 -6.74
C THR A 80 25.23 1.83 -5.87
N ARG A 81 26.45 2.12 -6.34
CA ARG A 81 27.69 1.82 -5.59
C ARG A 81 28.80 2.76 -6.00
N THR A 82 29.55 3.28 -5.03
CA THR A 82 30.99 3.47 -5.24
C THR A 82 31.63 2.08 -5.15
N VAL A 83 31.43 1.24 -6.17
CA VAL A 83 32.57 0.39 -6.51
C VAL A 83 33.61 1.39 -6.99
N ASN A 84 34.72 1.52 -6.25
CA ASN A 84 35.94 1.99 -6.91
C ASN A 84 36.08 1.13 -8.19
N ALA A 85 36.58 1.68 -9.29
CA ALA A 85 36.72 1.00 -10.59
C ALA A 85 37.41 -0.39 -10.53
N ASN A 86 37.92 -0.81 -9.37
CA ASN A 86 38.53 -2.09 -9.05
C ASN A 86 37.69 -3.06 -8.19
N GLY A 87 36.41 -2.77 -7.91
CA GLY A 87 35.50 -3.72 -7.26
C GLY A 87 35.82 -4.10 -5.80
N ILE A 88 36.66 -3.33 -5.10
CA ILE A 88 37.02 -3.60 -3.70
C ILE A 88 36.03 -2.87 -2.78
N PHE A 89 35.33 -3.64 -1.93
CA PHE A 89 34.58 -3.12 -0.79
C PHE A 89 35.56 -2.52 0.21
N SER A 90 35.60 -1.19 0.35
CA SER A 90 36.21 -0.59 1.53
C SER A 90 35.24 -0.77 2.69
N PHE A 91 35.67 -1.58 3.67
CA PHE A 91 35.09 -1.67 5.01
C PHE A 91 35.47 -0.45 5.84
#